data_AF-A0A167TRW7-F1
#
_entry.id   AF-A0A167TRW7-F1
#
_cell.length_a   1.000
_cell.length_b   1.000
_cell.length_c   1.000
_cell.angle_alpha   90.00
_cell.angle_beta   90.00
_cell.angle_gamma   90.00
#
_symmetry.space_group_name_H-M   'P 1'
#
loop_
_entity.id
_entity.type
_entity.pdbx_description
1 polymer ?
#
loop_
_entity_poly.entity_id
_entity_poly.type
_entity_poly.pdbx_seq_one_letter_code
_entity_poly.pdbx_strand_id
1 'polypeptide(L)'
;MATPLYWPGKYFFYPIGNTSAVCLTRDLPPEEPANILLLGCGDPRSILYTMYSEPDNATRALDFTCCDYDPAILARNVLLFSLLADKQPQAT
;
A
#
# COMPACT_ATOMS: atom_id res chain seq x y z
N MET A 1 -11.97 0.31 -26.08
CA MET A 1 -12.17 -1.16 -26.13
C MET A 1 -13.13 -1.52 -25.02
N ALA A 2 -14.23 -2.22 -25.32
CA ALA A 2 -15.14 -2.70 -24.28
C ALA A 2 -14.61 -4.04 -23.75
N THR A 3 -14.27 -4.11 -22.47
CA THR A 3 -13.96 -5.35 -21.77
C THR A 3 -15.26 -5.99 -21.27
N PRO A 4 -15.39 -7.33 -21.28
CA PRO A 4 -16.56 -8.00 -20.72
C PRO A 4 -16.74 -7.63 -19.23
N LEU A 5 -17.98 -7.40 -18.80
CA LEU A 5 -18.29 -7.25 -17.37
C LEU A 5 -18.05 -8.61 -16.68
N TYR A 6 -16.98 -8.69 -15.90
CA TYR A 6 -16.71 -9.84 -15.03
C TYR A 6 -17.40 -9.60 -13.68
N TRP A 7 -18.50 -10.33 -13.43
CA TRP A 7 -19.20 -10.31 -12.15
C TRP A 7 -18.89 -11.60 -11.39
N PRO A 8 -17.95 -11.61 -10.42
CA PRO A 8 -17.65 -12.81 -9.68
C PRO A 8 -18.87 -13.22 -8.82
N GLY A 9 -19.25 -14.50 -8.87
CA GLY A 9 -20.39 -15.02 -8.09
C GLY A 9 -20.21 -14.95 -6.56
N LYS A 10 -18.97 -14.71 -6.10
CA LYS A 10 -18.63 -14.37 -4.72
C LYS A 10 -17.62 -13.23 -4.73
N TYR A 11 -17.90 -12.18 -3.97
CA TYR A 11 -17.02 -11.02 -3.83
C TYR A 11 -16.38 -11.05 -2.44
N PHE A 12 -15.05 -11.12 -2.41
CA PHE A 12 -14.27 -11.08 -1.17
C PHE A 12 -13.54 -9.75 -1.09
N PHE A 13 -14.06 -8.84 -0.28
CA PHE A 13 -13.42 -7.56 0.00
C PHE A 13 -12.84 -7.56 1.41
N TYR A 14 -11.52 -7.47 1.50
CA TYR A 14 -10.80 -7.38 2.77
C TYR A 14 -10.36 -5.92 2.99
N PRO A 15 -11.20 -5.08 3.63
CA PRO A 15 -10.85 -3.68 3.88
C PRO A 15 -9.61 -3.55 4.76
N ILE A 16 -9.41 -4.51 5.65
CA ILE A 16 -8.19 -4.70 6.42
C ILE A 16 -7.90 -6.19 6.33
N GLY A 17 -6.71 -6.56 5.89
CA GLY A 17 -6.39 -7.97 5.78
C GLY A 17 -6.04 -8.59 7.11
N ASN A 18 -6.02 -9.91 7.09
CA ASN A 18 -6.05 -10.80 8.24
C ASN A 18 -4.68 -11.41 8.58
N THR A 19 -3.63 -11.06 7.84
CA THR A 19 -2.26 -11.49 8.10
C THR A 19 -1.48 -10.39 8.82
N SER A 20 -0.31 -10.70 9.38
CA SER A 20 0.58 -9.66 9.90
C SER A 20 1.14 -8.81 8.75
N ALA A 21 1.41 -7.53 9.03
CA ALA A 21 2.18 -6.70 8.11
C ALA A 21 3.60 -7.25 7.96
N VAL A 22 4.21 -7.05 6.78
CA VAL A 22 5.59 -7.46 6.49
C VAL A 22 6.39 -6.25 6.01
N CYS A 23 7.67 -6.18 6.40
CA CYS A 23 8.56 -5.12 5.94
C CYS A 23 9.03 -5.48 4.53
N LEU A 24 8.69 -4.64 3.56
CA LEU A 24 8.96 -4.86 2.13
C LEU A 24 10.42 -4.56 1.76
N THR A 25 11.15 -3.85 2.62
CA THR A 25 12.58 -3.52 2.46
C THR A 25 13.51 -4.40 3.31
N ARG A 26 12.97 -5.46 3.95
CA ARG A 26 13.74 -6.31 4.88
C ARG A 26 14.97 -6.99 4.27
N ASP A 27 14.93 -7.23 2.96
CA ASP A 27 15.99 -7.89 2.20
C ASP A 27 16.72 -6.91 1.27
N LEU A 28 16.52 -5.60 1.47
CA LEU A 28 17.12 -4.52 0.69
C LEU A 28 18.05 -3.67 1.59
N PRO A 29 19.31 -3.43 1.20
CA PRO A 29 20.21 -2.53 1.92
C PRO A 29 19.62 -1.12 2.10
N PRO A 30 19.82 -0.45 3.26
CA PRO A 30 19.29 0.91 3.51
C PRO A 30 19.75 1.98 2.52
N GLU A 31 20.87 1.76 1.85
CA GLU A 31 21.47 2.66 0.86
C GLU A 31 20.85 2.49 -0.54
N GLU A 32 20.16 1.38 -0.80
CA GLU A 32 19.57 1.09 -2.10
C GLU A 32 18.14 1.67 -2.21
N PRO A 33 17.79 2.31 -3.34
CA PRO A 33 16.44 2.81 -3.57
C PRO A 33 15.43 1.66 -3.62
N ALA A 34 14.27 1.83 -2.98
CA ALA A 34 13.23 0.81 -2.92
C ALA A 34 12.12 1.10 -3.93
N ASN A 35 12.20 0.51 -5.11
CA ASN A 35 11.13 0.55 -6.13
C ASN A 35 10.32 -0.76 -6.07
N ILE A 36 9.16 -0.75 -5.42
CA ILE A 36 8.42 -1.96 -5.05
C ILE A 36 7.11 -2.05 -5.83
N LEU A 37 6.97 -3.12 -6.62
CA LEU A 37 5.72 -3.50 -7.28
C LEU A 37 4.92 -4.48 -6.42
N LEU A 38 3.71 -4.09 -6.03
CA LEU A 38 2.78 -4.92 -5.26
C LEU A 38 1.67 -5.45 -6.16
N LEU A 39 1.68 -6.76 -6.43
CA LEU A 39 0.63 -7.46 -7.18
C LEU A 39 -0.42 -8.02 -6.24
N GLY A 40 -1.69 -7.64 -6.43
CA GLY A 40 -2.74 -7.92 -5.44
C GLY A 40 -2.43 -7.17 -4.15
N CYS A 41 -2.21 -5.85 -4.26
CA CYS A 41 -1.66 -5.04 -3.18
C CYS A 41 -2.52 -5.07 -1.90
N GLY A 42 -3.81 -5.36 -2.01
CA GLY A 42 -4.69 -5.46 -0.86
C GLY A 42 -4.70 -4.17 -0.04
N ASP A 43 -4.73 -4.29 1.28
CA ASP A 43 -4.62 -3.13 2.16
C ASP A 43 -3.17 -2.63 2.33
N PRO A 44 -2.98 -1.38 2.77
CA PRO A 44 -1.68 -0.76 2.78
C PRO A 44 -0.85 -1.06 4.05
N ARG A 45 -1.24 -2.04 4.88
CA ARG A 45 -0.56 -2.28 6.17
C ARG A 45 0.93 -2.59 6.03
N SER A 46 1.33 -3.34 5.00
CA SER A 46 2.74 -3.65 4.74
C SER A 46 3.51 -2.42 4.25
N ILE A 47 2.87 -1.52 3.50
CA ILE A 47 3.47 -0.24 3.08
C ILE A 47 3.74 0.63 4.32
N LEU A 48 2.72 0.84 5.15
CA LEU A 48 2.84 1.66 6.36
C LEU A 48 3.85 1.07 7.37
N TYR A 49 3.85 -0.26 7.53
CA TYR A 49 4.83 -0.94 8.39
C TYR A 49 6.26 -0.83 7.85
N THR A 50 6.44 -0.90 6.52
CA THR A 50 7.75 -0.67 5.89
C THR A 50 8.24 0.74 6.17
N MET A 51 7.40 1.75 5.93
CA MET A 51 7.74 3.16 6.22
C MET A 51 8.11 3.38 7.69
N TYR A 52 7.37 2.75 8.62
CA TYR A 52 7.67 2.83 10.05
C TYR A 52 8.98 2.14 10.43
N SER A 53 9.33 1.07 9.72
CA SER A 53 10.52 0.26 10.01
C SER A 53 11.79 0.78 9.33
N GLU A 54 11.70 1.87 8.57
CA GLU A 54 12.87 2.47 7.95
C GLU A 54 13.84 3.01 9.01
N PRO A 55 15.14 2.73 8.88
CA PRO A 55 16.16 3.30 9.75
C PRO A 55 16.12 4.83 9.74
N ASP A 56 16.37 5.48 10.89
CA ASP A 56 16.43 6.95 10.98
C ASP A 56 17.50 7.58 10.04
N ASN A 57 18.54 6.80 9.70
CA ASN A 57 19.61 7.19 8.79
C ASN A 57 19.38 6.73 7.34
N ALA A 58 18.25 6.11 7.03
CA ALA A 58 17.93 5.69 5.68
C ALA A 58 17.75 6.92 4.79
N THR A 59 18.51 6.97 3.71
CA THR A 59 18.43 8.05 2.70
C THR A 59 17.67 7.60 1.45
N ARG A 60 17.30 6.30 1.38
CA ARG A 60 16.59 5.74 0.23
C ARG A 60 15.18 6.31 0.10
N ALA A 61 14.82 6.59 -1.15
CA ALA A 61 13.43 6.84 -1.50
C ALA A 61 12.66 5.52 -1.50
N LEU A 62 11.44 5.55 -0.97
CA LEU A 62 10.48 4.46 -1.07
C LEU A 62 9.45 4.81 -2.16
N ASP A 63 9.41 4.01 -3.22
CA ASP A 63 8.41 4.09 -4.29
C ASP A 63 7.60 2.79 -4.32
N PHE A 64 6.28 2.92 -4.22
CA PHE A 64 5.35 1.80 -4.22
C PHE A 64 4.40 1.91 -5.42
N THR A 65 4.52 0.97 -6.34
CA THR A 65 3.53 0.77 -7.41
C THR A 65 2.52 -0.29 -6.99
N CYS A 66 1.27 0.13 -6.74
CA CYS A 66 0.19 -0.75 -6.32
C CYS A 66 -0.64 -1.23 -7.52
N CYS A 67 -0.79 -2.55 -7.65
CA CYS A 67 -1.64 -3.19 -8.65
C CYS A 67 -2.63 -4.14 -7.96
N ASP A 68 -3.91 -4.00 -8.27
CA ASP A 68 -4.94 -4.92 -7.81
C ASP A 68 -5.98 -5.14 -8.93
N TYR A 69 -6.59 -6.32 -8.94
CA TYR A 69 -7.66 -6.64 -9.88
C TYR A 69 -8.97 -5.97 -9.46
N ASP A 70 -9.14 -5.71 -8.17
CA ASP A 70 -10.33 -5.08 -7.62
C ASP A 70 -10.13 -3.55 -7.53
N PRO A 71 -10.86 -2.76 -8.34
CA PRO A 71 -10.75 -1.30 -8.31
C PRO A 71 -11.16 -0.71 -6.96
N ALA A 72 -12.01 -1.39 -6.17
CA ALA A 72 -12.40 -0.91 -4.84
C ALA A 72 -11.23 -0.93 -3.85
N ILE A 73 -10.29 -1.89 -3.99
CA ILE A 73 -9.07 -1.95 -3.19
C ILE A 73 -8.19 -0.72 -3.47
N LEU A 74 -7.94 -0.42 -4.74
CA LEU A 74 -7.15 0.75 -5.15
C LEU A 74 -7.81 2.05 -4.70
N ALA A 75 -9.12 2.21 -4.92
CA ALA A 75 -9.86 3.39 -4.50
C ALA A 75 -9.79 3.61 -2.98
N ARG A 76 -9.92 2.54 -2.20
CA ARG A 76 -9.77 2.59 -0.74
C ARG A 76 -8.37 3.00 -0.31
N ASN A 77 -7.32 2.45 -0.93
CA ASN A 77 -5.94 2.82 -0.59
C ASN A 77 -5.66 4.28 -0.92
N VAL A 78 -6.10 4.75 -2.09
CA VAL A 78 -5.99 6.16 -2.49
C VAL A 78 -6.68 7.06 -1.47
N LEU A 79 -7.91 6.74 -1.06
CA LEU A 79 -8.63 7.50 -0.05
C LEU A 79 -7.86 7.54 1.28
N LEU A 80 -7.40 6.39 1.78
CA LEU A 80 -6.66 6.33 3.04
C LEU A 80 -5.36 7.14 2.98
N PHE A 81 -4.57 6.97 1.93
CA PHE A 81 -3.32 7.73 1.76
C PHE A 81 -3.58 9.23 1.61
N SER A 82 -4.67 9.60 0.94
CA SER A 82 -5.07 11.01 0.83
C SER A 82 -5.39 11.59 2.20
N LEU A 83 -6.15 10.86 3.03
CA LEU A 83 -6.48 11.29 4.40
C LEU A 83 -5.24 11.38 5.31
N LEU A 84 -4.27 10.47 5.16
CA LEU A 84 -3.01 10.51 5.91
C LEU A 84 -2.10 11.66 5.48
N ALA A 85 -2.07 11.97 4.17
CA ALA A 85 -1.31 13.09 3.63
C ALA A 85 -1.98 14.44 3.90
N ASP A 86 -3.29 14.45 4.12
CA ASP A 86 -4.05 15.64 4.45
C ASP A 86 -3.64 16.15 5.84
N LYS A 87 -2.96 17.30 5.88
CA LYS A 87 -2.44 17.90 7.10
C LYS A 87 -3.61 18.44 7.92
N GLN A 88 -4.12 17.65 8.86
CA GLN A 88 -5.08 18.16 9.82
C GLN A 88 -4.41 19.21 10.72
N PRO A 89 -5.05 20.36 11.00
CA PRO A 89 -4.57 21.28 12.02
C PRO A 89 -4.43 20.51 13.33
N GLN A 90 -3.21 20.43 13.86
CA GLN A 90 -2.98 19.83 15.16
C GLN A 90 -3.64 20.76 16.18
N ALA A 91 -4.74 20.32 16.80
CA ALA A 91 -5.35 21.07 17.89
C ALA A 91 -4.34 21.12 19.04
N THR A 92 -3.70 22.27 19.20
CA THR A 92 -2.80 22.61 20.30
C THR A 92 -3.57 22.91 21.57
#